data_AF-A0A1V8NS98-F1
#
_entry.id   AF-A0A1V8NS98-F1
#
_cell.length_a   1.000
_cell.length_b   1.000
_cell.length_c   1.000
_cell.angle_alpha   90.00
_cell.angle_beta   90.00
_cell.angle_gamma   90.00
#
_symmetry.space_group_name_H-M   'P 1'
#
loop_
_entity.id
_entity.type
_entity.pdbx_description
1 polymer ?
#
loop_
_entity_poly.entity_id
_entity_poly.type
_entity_poly.pdbx_seq_one_letter_code
_entity_poly.pdbx_strand_id
1 'polypeptide(L)'
;MGSNIIELAKLGHERAAELKASCGAVDVRSLAQLISDLATQLEVQFVRSTNQAVQLANAESKCRELAAESVTVKECASDVMRHVYRSKTYLDSSRVVDAIQGLQCAIERKAGKAPATDAFLAEVRASAVDEACLKISSAIVNCYQDEQIGLDAAATICGDFAAQLRKGSAL
;
A
#
# COMPACT_ATOMS: atom_id res chain seq x y z
N MET A 1 73.52 -25.34 -20.02
CA MET A 1 73.00 -24.68 -18.80
C MET A 1 72.32 -23.33 -19.07
N GLY A 2 72.48 -22.68 -20.24
CA GLY A 2 71.87 -21.37 -20.55
C GLY A 2 70.39 -21.37 -20.97
N SER A 3 69.80 -22.52 -21.34
CA SER A 3 68.41 -22.58 -21.86
C SER A 3 67.34 -22.28 -20.80
N ASN A 4 67.51 -22.77 -19.56
CA ASN A 4 66.54 -22.57 -18.48
C ASN A 4 66.45 -21.11 -18.02
N ILE A 5 67.56 -20.38 -18.01
CA ILE A 5 67.59 -18.98 -17.55
C ILE A 5 66.85 -18.08 -18.55
N ILE A 6 66.97 -18.36 -19.85
CA ILE A 6 66.30 -17.60 -20.90
C ILE A 6 64.78 -17.85 -20.90
N GLU A 7 64.35 -19.10 -20.71
CA GLU A 7 62.92 -19.43 -20.57
C GLU A 7 62.30 -18.81 -19.32
N LEU A 8 63.00 -18.87 -18.18
CA LEU A 8 62.54 -18.23 -16.94
C LEU A 8 62.42 -16.70 -17.08
N ALA A 9 63.34 -16.06 -17.80
CA ALA A 9 63.27 -14.63 -18.08
C ALA A 9 62.08 -14.27 -18.99
N LYS A 10 61.81 -15.06 -20.04
CA LYS A 10 60.61 -14.89 -20.88
C LYS A 10 59.32 -15.05 -20.08
N LEU A 11 59.23 -16.09 -19.26
CA LEU A 11 58.07 -16.36 -18.41
C LEU A 11 57.87 -15.22 -17.39
N GLY A 12 58.96 -14.68 -16.84
CA GLY A 12 58.94 -13.52 -15.97
C GLY A 12 58.40 -12.26 -16.66
N HIS A 13 58.80 -12.01 -17.92
CA HIS A 13 58.29 -10.90 -18.71
C HIS A 13 56.81 -11.06 -19.09
N GLU A 14 56.38 -12.26 -19.47
CA GLU A 14 54.97 -12.56 -19.73
C GLU A 14 54.12 -12.33 -18.47
N ARG A 15 54.55 -12.85 -17.31
CA ARG A 15 53.82 -12.63 -16.05
C ARG A 15 53.80 -11.18 -15.60
N ALA A 16 54.89 -10.43 -15.80
CA ALA A 16 54.91 -9.00 -15.51
C ALA A 16 53.96 -8.21 -16.45
N ALA A 17 53.86 -8.62 -17.72
CA ALA A 17 52.93 -8.04 -18.67
C ALA A 17 51.46 -8.38 -18.32
N GLU A 18 51.16 -9.62 -17.94
CA GLU A 18 49.84 -10.04 -17.45
C GLU A 18 49.44 -9.32 -16.16
N LEU A 19 50.38 -9.17 -15.21
CA LEU A 19 50.13 -8.43 -13.96
C LEU A 19 49.86 -6.95 -14.25
N LYS A 20 50.62 -6.34 -15.16
CA LYS A 20 50.41 -4.95 -15.59
C LYS A 20 49.08 -4.75 -16.32
N ALA A 21 48.66 -5.73 -17.14
CA ALA A 21 47.38 -5.71 -17.82
C ALA A 21 46.20 -5.88 -16.84
N SER A 22 46.31 -6.80 -15.88
CA SER A 22 45.26 -7.08 -14.88
C SER A 22 45.12 -5.97 -13.83
N CYS A 23 46.21 -5.34 -13.38
CA CYS A 23 46.16 -4.19 -12.47
C CYS A 23 45.82 -2.87 -13.18
N GLY A 24 46.07 -2.76 -14.49
CA GLY A 24 45.69 -1.59 -15.30
C GLY A 24 44.25 -1.62 -15.79
N ALA A 25 43.58 -2.78 -15.75
CA ALA A 25 42.22 -2.96 -16.25
C ALA A 25 41.11 -2.53 -15.25
N VAL A 26 41.42 -2.47 -13.96
CA VAL A 26 40.46 -2.08 -12.92
C VAL A 26 40.77 -0.67 -12.44
N ASP A 27 40.02 0.31 -12.93
CA ASP A 27 40.09 1.68 -12.42
C ASP A 27 39.46 1.70 -11.02
N VAL A 28 40.27 1.98 -9.99
CA VAL A 28 39.82 2.07 -8.59
C VAL A 28 38.70 3.09 -8.42
N ARG A 29 38.67 4.14 -9.26
CA ARG A 29 37.56 5.11 -9.29
C ARG A 29 36.26 4.47 -9.80
N SER A 30 36.30 3.65 -10.85
CA SER A 30 35.13 2.90 -11.32
C SER A 30 34.64 1.89 -10.28
N LEU A 31 35.54 1.22 -9.56
CA LEU A 31 35.16 0.32 -8.47
C LEU A 31 34.52 1.09 -7.31
N ALA A 32 35.10 2.23 -6.91
CA ALA A 32 34.52 3.08 -5.87
C ALA A 32 33.13 3.62 -6.27
N GLN A 33 32.95 4.01 -7.54
CA GLN A 33 31.66 4.44 -8.06
C GLN A 33 30.63 3.29 -8.01
N LEU A 34 31.00 2.09 -8.45
CA LEU A 34 30.13 0.91 -8.38
C LEU A 34 29.70 0.60 -6.93
N ILE A 35 30.62 0.70 -5.97
CA ILE A 35 30.32 0.50 -4.54
C ILE A 35 29.34 1.58 -4.05
N SER A 36 29.55 2.85 -4.44
CA SER A 36 28.66 3.95 -4.10
C SER A 36 27.26 3.77 -4.69
N ASP A 37 27.17 3.37 -5.96
CA ASP A 37 25.90 3.12 -6.65
C ASP A 37 25.16 1.95 -6.00
N LEU A 38 25.87 0.86 -5.67
CA LEU A 38 25.29 -0.30 -4.99
C LEU A 38 24.81 0.05 -3.58
N ALA A 39 25.57 0.84 -2.82
CA ALA A 39 25.15 1.32 -1.51
C ALA A 39 23.85 2.14 -1.60
N THR A 40 23.79 3.07 -2.56
CA THR A 40 22.59 3.87 -2.82
C THR A 40 21.40 2.99 -3.22
N GLN A 41 21.62 1.98 -4.07
CA GLN A 41 20.57 1.04 -4.47
C GLN A 41 20.07 0.19 -3.30
N LEU A 42 20.95 -0.23 -2.38
CA LEU A 42 20.55 -0.94 -1.16
C LEU A 42 19.70 -0.06 -0.25
N GLU A 43 20.05 1.21 -0.08
CA GLU A 43 19.25 2.18 0.68
C GLU A 43 17.85 2.34 0.07
N VAL A 44 17.76 2.55 -1.25
CA VAL A 44 16.49 2.64 -1.96
C VAL A 44 15.65 1.37 -1.79
N GLN A 45 16.26 0.19 -1.90
CA GLN A 45 15.56 -1.08 -1.69
C GLN A 45 15.09 -1.26 -0.24
N PHE A 46 15.88 -0.84 0.73
CA PHE A 46 15.52 -0.89 2.14
C PHE A 46 14.30 -0.01 2.43
N VAL A 47 14.30 1.24 1.94
CA VAL A 47 13.16 2.16 2.07
C VAL A 47 11.92 1.57 1.39
N ARG A 48 12.06 1.05 0.16
CA ARG A 48 10.96 0.43 -0.57
C ARG A 48 10.38 -0.77 0.19
N SER A 49 11.24 -1.66 0.69
CA SER A 49 10.82 -2.85 1.45
C SER A 49 10.10 -2.47 2.74
N THR A 50 10.61 -1.46 3.45
CA THR A 50 9.99 -0.95 4.68
C THR A 50 8.61 -0.36 4.39
N ASN A 51 8.47 0.45 3.35
CA ASN A 51 7.18 1.02 2.94
C ASN A 51 6.18 -0.06 2.52
N GLN A 52 6.62 -1.09 1.80
CA GLN A 52 5.78 -2.23 1.43
C GLN A 52 5.29 -3.00 2.65
N ALA A 53 6.16 -3.23 3.64
CA ALA A 53 5.78 -3.90 4.88
C ALA A 53 4.71 -3.12 5.67
N VAL A 54 4.85 -1.79 5.74
CA VAL A 54 3.83 -0.92 6.37
C VAL A 54 2.50 -0.96 5.61
N GLN A 55 2.54 -0.90 4.27
CA GLN A 55 1.32 -0.99 3.45
C GLN A 55 0.61 -2.34 3.62
N LEU A 56 1.36 -3.45 3.66
CA LEU A 56 0.81 -4.78 3.91
C LEU A 56 0.17 -4.87 5.28
N ALA A 57 0.84 -4.42 6.34
CA ALA A 57 0.29 -4.42 7.70
C ALA A 57 -1.01 -3.60 7.80
N ASN A 58 -1.06 -2.43 7.17
CA ASN A 58 -2.26 -1.59 7.12
C ASN A 58 -3.40 -2.27 6.36
N ALA A 59 -3.10 -2.91 5.22
CA ALA A 59 -4.11 -3.65 4.44
C ALA A 59 -4.65 -4.85 5.23
N GLU A 60 -3.78 -5.62 5.90
CA GLU A 60 -4.18 -6.74 6.75
C GLU A 60 -5.07 -6.29 7.91
N SER A 61 -4.77 -5.15 8.55
CA SER A 61 -5.60 -4.59 9.62
C SER A 61 -7.00 -4.23 9.10
N LYS A 62 -7.08 -3.47 7.99
CA LYS A 62 -8.35 -3.11 7.35
C LYS A 62 -9.16 -4.35 6.95
N CYS A 63 -8.52 -5.36 6.35
CA CYS A 63 -9.15 -6.63 6.00
C CYS A 63 -9.70 -7.38 7.21
N ARG A 64 -8.98 -7.38 8.33
CA ARG A 64 -9.42 -8.01 9.59
C ARG A 64 -10.66 -7.34 10.15
N GLU A 65 -10.70 -6.02 10.16
CA GLU A 65 -11.86 -5.23 10.61
C GLU A 65 -13.08 -5.48 9.73
N LEU A 66 -12.93 -5.42 8.41
CA LEU A 66 -14.01 -5.74 7.45
C LEU A 66 -14.50 -7.19 7.59
N ALA A 67 -13.59 -8.15 7.82
CA ALA A 67 -13.96 -9.55 8.02
C ALA A 67 -14.75 -9.73 9.32
N ALA A 68 -14.33 -9.10 10.42
CA ALA A 68 -15.06 -9.12 11.69
C ALA A 68 -16.46 -8.52 11.52
N GLU A 69 -16.56 -7.35 10.87
CA GLU A 69 -17.83 -6.71 10.56
C GLU A 69 -18.72 -7.62 9.69
N SER A 70 -18.17 -8.26 8.65
CA SER A 70 -18.91 -9.20 7.80
C SER A 70 -19.48 -10.40 8.58
N VAL A 71 -18.72 -10.96 9.51
CA VAL A 71 -19.22 -12.01 10.42
C VAL A 71 -20.38 -11.48 11.24
N THR A 72 -20.24 -10.28 11.83
CA THR A 72 -21.31 -9.71 12.65
C THR A 72 -22.60 -9.46 11.87
N VAL A 73 -22.50 -9.02 10.61
CA VAL A 73 -23.64 -8.82 9.69
C VAL A 73 -24.30 -10.16 9.34
N LYS A 74 -23.50 -11.21 9.06
CA LYS A 74 -24.03 -12.56 8.75
C LYS A 74 -24.78 -13.18 9.93
N GLU A 75 -24.26 -13.01 11.15
CA GLU A 75 -24.94 -13.42 12.38
C GLU A 75 -26.28 -12.69 12.54
N CYS A 76 -26.30 -11.38 12.35
CA CYS A 76 -27.52 -10.57 12.40
C CYS A 76 -28.57 -11.07 11.40
N ALA A 77 -28.17 -11.26 10.15
CA ALA A 77 -29.05 -11.78 9.11
C ALA A 77 -29.63 -13.16 9.48
N SER A 78 -28.80 -14.03 10.08
CA SER A 78 -29.23 -15.35 10.54
C SER A 78 -30.21 -15.29 11.72
N ASP A 79 -29.98 -14.39 12.67
CA ASP A 79 -30.86 -14.16 13.81
C ASP A 79 -32.22 -13.59 13.37
N VAL A 80 -32.21 -12.57 12.50
CA VAL A 80 -33.43 -12.02 11.89
C VAL A 80 -34.21 -13.13 11.18
N MET A 81 -33.53 -13.94 10.36
CA MET A 81 -34.15 -15.05 9.65
C MET A 81 -34.76 -16.08 10.60
N ARG A 82 -34.07 -16.43 11.70
CA ARG A 82 -34.60 -17.34 12.74
C ARG A 82 -35.90 -16.80 13.34
N HIS A 83 -35.95 -15.51 13.66
CA HIS A 83 -37.16 -14.90 14.22
C HIS A 83 -38.32 -14.85 13.21
N VAL A 84 -38.04 -14.55 11.94
CA VAL A 84 -39.05 -14.59 10.85
C VAL A 84 -39.61 -15.99 10.64
N TYR A 85 -38.77 -17.03 10.65
CA TYR A 85 -39.26 -18.41 10.52
C TYR A 85 -40.11 -18.85 11.72
N ARG A 86 -39.72 -18.45 12.93
CA ARG A 86 -40.48 -18.77 14.15
C ARG A 86 -41.86 -18.12 14.15
N SER A 87 -41.97 -16.90 13.61
CA SER A 87 -43.25 -16.20 13.51
C SER A 87 -44.19 -16.77 12.46
N LYS A 88 -43.65 -17.29 11.36
CA LYS A 88 -44.44 -17.90 10.28
C LYS A 88 -45.05 -19.27 10.64
N THR A 89 -44.50 -19.97 11.63
CA THR A 89 -44.78 -21.39 11.84
C THR A 89 -45.57 -21.71 13.11
N TYR A 90 -45.40 -21.00 14.24
CA TYR A 90 -45.92 -21.46 15.55
C TYR A 90 -46.24 -20.37 16.60
N LEU A 91 -46.69 -19.16 16.22
CA LEU A 91 -47.03 -18.12 17.21
C LEU A 91 -48.53 -17.97 17.41
N ASP A 92 -48.98 -18.20 18.65
CA ASP A 92 -50.26 -17.70 19.15
C ASP A 92 -50.15 -16.20 19.49
N SER A 93 -51.29 -15.49 19.60
CA SER A 93 -51.35 -14.03 19.80
C SER A 93 -50.46 -13.50 20.94
N SER A 94 -50.26 -14.27 22.01
CA SER A 94 -49.39 -13.88 23.14
C SER A 94 -47.89 -13.92 22.84
N ARG A 95 -47.44 -14.70 21.85
CA ARG A 95 -46.01 -14.90 21.53
C ARG A 95 -45.53 -14.05 20.35
N VAL A 96 -46.46 -13.37 19.68
CA VAL A 96 -46.18 -12.42 18.58
C VAL A 96 -45.37 -11.24 19.09
N VAL A 97 -45.69 -10.72 20.28
CA VAL A 97 -44.98 -9.59 20.90
C VAL A 97 -43.51 -9.94 21.17
N ASP A 98 -43.23 -11.11 21.74
CA ASP A 98 -41.86 -11.58 21.99
C ASP A 98 -41.04 -11.74 20.70
N ALA A 99 -41.69 -12.19 19.62
CA ALA A 99 -41.03 -12.35 18.33
C ALA A 99 -40.71 -11.00 17.67
N ILE A 100 -41.62 -10.03 17.77
CA ILE A 100 -41.41 -8.65 17.31
C ILE A 100 -40.26 -8.00 18.09
N GLN A 101 -40.25 -8.16 19.41
CA GLN A 101 -39.18 -7.59 20.25
C GLN A 101 -37.83 -8.25 19.98
N GLY A 102 -37.80 -9.57 19.73
CA GLY A 102 -36.60 -10.28 19.29
C GLY A 102 -36.08 -9.80 17.93
N LEU A 103 -36.97 -9.55 16.97
CA LEU A 103 -36.62 -8.95 15.66
C LEU A 103 -36.07 -7.53 15.82
N GLN A 104 -36.71 -6.69 16.63
CA GLN A 104 -36.23 -5.34 16.91
C GLN A 104 -34.85 -5.37 17.54
N CYS A 105 -34.62 -6.21 18.56
CA CYS A 105 -33.29 -6.38 19.16
C CYS A 105 -32.24 -6.89 18.17
N ALA A 106 -32.58 -7.80 17.25
CA ALA A 106 -31.65 -8.29 16.23
C ALA A 106 -31.27 -7.17 15.23
N ILE A 107 -32.25 -6.38 14.80
CA ILE A 107 -32.06 -5.26 13.87
C ILE A 107 -31.28 -4.12 14.55
N GLU A 108 -31.70 -3.67 15.73
CA GLU A 108 -31.11 -2.55 16.47
C GLU A 108 -29.67 -2.82 16.90
N ARG A 109 -29.31 -4.08 17.21
CA ARG A 109 -27.93 -4.42 17.59
C ARG A 109 -26.89 -4.14 16.51
N LYS A 110 -27.26 -4.16 15.21
CA LYS A 110 -26.25 -4.19 14.12
C LYS A 110 -26.64 -3.50 12.80
N ALA A 111 -27.88 -3.05 12.60
CA ALA A 111 -28.27 -2.39 11.34
C ALA A 111 -27.77 -0.95 11.20
N GLY A 112 -27.24 -0.35 12.28
CA GLY A 112 -27.01 1.08 12.32
C GLY A 112 -25.69 1.58 11.74
N LYS A 113 -24.58 0.83 11.85
CA LYS A 113 -23.25 1.34 11.48
C LYS A 113 -22.37 0.18 11.05
N ALA A 114 -21.91 0.23 9.81
CA ALA A 114 -20.86 -0.63 9.28
C ALA A 114 -19.57 0.21 9.24
N PRO A 115 -19.01 0.62 10.41
CA PRO A 115 -17.96 1.63 10.48
C PRO A 115 -16.70 1.22 9.74
N ALA A 116 -16.36 -0.07 9.69
CA ALA A 116 -15.20 -0.54 8.94
C ALA A 116 -15.45 -0.41 7.42
N THR A 117 -16.66 -0.76 6.97
CA THR A 117 -17.07 -0.53 5.57
C THR A 117 -17.11 0.95 5.22
N ASP A 118 -17.68 1.79 6.08
CA ASP A 118 -17.77 3.24 5.86
C ASP A 118 -16.39 3.89 5.80
N ALA A 119 -15.48 3.52 6.72
CA ALA A 119 -14.10 3.97 6.73
C ALA A 119 -13.33 3.48 5.48
N PHE A 120 -13.55 2.24 5.05
CA PHE A 120 -12.97 1.71 3.83
C PHE A 120 -13.44 2.49 2.59
N LEU A 121 -14.74 2.75 2.47
CA LEU A 121 -15.31 3.52 1.37
C LEU A 121 -14.84 4.99 1.38
N ALA A 122 -14.68 5.59 2.56
CA ALA A 122 -14.09 6.92 2.73
C ALA A 122 -12.64 6.95 2.21
N GLU A 123 -11.83 5.95 2.57
CA GLU A 123 -10.45 5.83 2.10
C GLU A 123 -10.38 5.59 0.58
N VAL A 124 -11.23 4.71 0.02
CA VAL A 124 -11.26 4.47 -1.43
C VAL A 124 -11.57 5.75 -2.20
N ARG A 125 -12.54 6.53 -1.71
CA ARG A 125 -12.86 7.85 -2.29
C ARG A 125 -11.69 8.82 -2.16
N ALA A 126 -11.05 8.89 -1.00
CA ALA A 126 -9.88 9.74 -0.79
C ALA A 126 -8.71 9.34 -1.70
N SER A 127 -8.46 8.04 -1.87
CA SER A 127 -7.40 7.52 -2.75
C SER A 127 -7.62 7.87 -4.22
N ALA A 128 -8.88 7.90 -4.68
CA ALA A 128 -9.19 8.35 -6.04
C ALA A 128 -8.91 9.85 -6.22
N VAL A 129 -9.16 10.66 -5.18
CA VAL A 129 -8.82 12.09 -5.18
C VAL A 129 -7.30 12.30 -5.13
N ASP A 130 -6.57 11.50 -4.36
CA ASP A 130 -5.10 11.54 -4.35
C ASP A 130 -4.52 11.22 -5.74
N GLU A 131 -5.09 10.25 -6.46
CA GLU A 131 -4.66 9.95 -7.83
C GLU A 131 -4.91 11.13 -8.78
N ALA A 132 -6.05 11.82 -8.65
CA ALA A 132 -6.33 13.03 -9.40
C ALA A 132 -5.33 14.16 -9.05
N CYS A 133 -5.03 14.35 -7.76
CA CYS A 133 -4.05 15.32 -7.27
C CYS A 133 -2.66 15.06 -7.86
N LEU A 134 -2.22 13.80 -7.91
CA LEU A 134 -0.95 13.39 -8.52
C LEU A 134 -0.91 13.68 -10.02
N LYS A 135 -2.01 13.43 -10.75
CA LYS A 135 -2.12 13.77 -12.18
C LYS A 135 -2.05 15.28 -12.42
N ILE A 136 -2.71 16.08 -11.59
CA ILE A 136 -2.63 17.56 -11.64
C ILE A 136 -1.18 17.99 -11.38
N SER A 137 -0.56 17.48 -10.32
CA SER A 137 0.82 17.81 -9.93
C SER A 137 1.83 17.45 -11.03
N SER A 138 1.62 16.34 -11.73
CA SER A 138 2.46 15.93 -12.86
C SER A 138 2.30 16.84 -14.08
N ALA A 139 1.14 17.47 -14.25
CA ALA A 139 0.88 18.39 -15.35
C ALA A 139 1.51 19.77 -15.15
N ILE A 140 1.68 20.23 -13.89
CA ILE A 140 2.23 21.55 -13.53
C ILE A 140 3.57 21.83 -14.22
N VAL A 141 4.44 20.82 -14.32
CA VAL A 141 5.79 20.96 -14.89
C VAL A 141 5.77 21.37 -16.38
N ASN A 142 4.66 21.10 -17.07
CA ASN A 142 4.49 21.38 -18.51
C ASN A 142 3.68 22.66 -18.78
N CYS A 143 3.23 23.37 -17.75
CA CYS A 143 2.38 24.56 -17.87
C CYS A 143 3.18 25.87 -17.87
N TYR A 144 2.62 26.90 -18.51
CA TYR A 144 3.14 28.27 -18.42
C TYR A 144 2.97 28.83 -17.00
N GLN A 145 3.81 29.79 -16.61
CA GLN A 145 3.86 30.33 -15.23
C GLN A 145 2.52 30.89 -14.72
N ASP A 146 1.71 31.45 -15.60
CA ASP A 146 0.38 31.97 -15.31
C ASP A 146 -0.66 30.87 -15.03
N GLU A 147 -0.48 29.69 -15.62
CA GLU A 147 -1.31 28.50 -15.37
C GLU A 147 -0.86 27.73 -14.12
N GLN A 148 0.43 27.77 -13.76
CA GLN A 148 1.00 27.04 -12.63
C GLN A 148 0.33 27.38 -11.29
N ILE A 149 0.01 28.66 -11.05
CA ILE A 149 -0.65 29.10 -9.80
C ILE A 149 -2.04 28.46 -9.67
N GLY A 150 -2.79 28.36 -10.78
CA GLY A 150 -4.12 27.76 -10.78
C GLY A 150 -4.09 26.25 -10.55
N LEU A 151 -3.13 25.54 -11.16
CA LEU A 151 -2.97 24.10 -10.95
C LEU A 151 -2.44 23.76 -9.54
N ASP A 152 -1.55 24.57 -8.96
CA ASP A 152 -1.06 24.38 -7.59
C ASP A 152 -2.19 24.54 -6.56
N ALA A 153 -3.05 25.55 -6.76
CA ALA A 153 -4.27 25.71 -5.98
C ALA A 153 -5.21 24.51 -6.13
N ALA A 154 -5.38 23.97 -7.35
CA ALA A 154 -6.20 22.79 -7.59
C ALA A 154 -5.65 21.53 -6.89
N ALA A 155 -4.33 21.31 -6.92
CA ALA A 155 -3.69 20.21 -6.19
C ALA A 155 -3.91 20.32 -4.68
N THR A 156 -3.78 21.55 -4.13
CA THR A 156 -4.06 21.82 -2.71
C THR A 156 -5.50 21.50 -2.35
N ILE A 157 -6.48 21.96 -3.15
CA ILE A 157 -7.90 21.67 -2.94
C ILE A 157 -8.18 20.17 -2.96
N CYS A 158 -7.58 19.43 -3.91
CA CYS A 158 -7.70 17.98 -3.95
C CYS A 158 -7.15 17.33 -2.67
N GLY A 159 -5.99 17.77 -2.18
CA GLY A 159 -5.40 17.28 -0.93
C GLY A 159 -6.31 17.52 0.28
N ASP A 160 -6.86 18.72 0.41
CA ASP A 160 -7.79 19.07 1.48
C ASP A 160 -9.09 18.25 1.40
N PHE A 161 -9.63 18.05 0.20
CA PHE A 161 -10.83 17.26 -0.01
C PHE A 161 -10.60 15.78 0.32
N ALA A 162 -9.48 15.20 -0.09
CA ALA A 162 -9.10 13.83 0.29
C ALA A 162 -8.98 13.68 1.83
N ALA A 163 -8.42 14.69 2.51
CA ALA A 163 -8.34 14.71 3.97
C ALA A 163 -9.72 14.81 4.64
N GLN A 164 -10.66 15.56 4.07
CA GLN A 164 -12.04 15.65 4.55
C GLN A 164 -12.79 14.32 4.41
N LEU A 165 -12.63 13.64 3.27
CA LEU A 165 -13.23 12.33 3.02
C LEU A 165 -12.80 11.31 4.09
N ARG A 166 -11.51 11.28 4.45
CA ARG A 166 -10.98 10.40 5.51
C ARG A 166 -11.55 10.66 6.90
N LYS A 167 -11.96 11.89 7.19
CA LYS A 167 -12.64 12.25 8.46
C LYS A 167 -14.09 11.77 8.51
N GLY A 168 -14.60 11.16 7.44
CA GLY A 168 -16.00 10.74 7.35
C GLY A 168 -16.97 11.91 7.25
N SER A 169 -16.50 13.10 6.85
CA SER A 169 -17.38 14.24 6.61
C SER A 169 -18.28 13.92 5.42
N ALA A 170 -19.60 13.94 5.63
CA ALA A 170 -20.56 13.84 4.54
C ALA A 170 -20.36 15.02 3.58
N LEU A 171 -20.42 14.73 2.28
CA LEU A 171 -20.58 15.74 1.21
C LEU A 171 -21.89 16.50 1.38
#